data_AF-A0A2D7RNY8-F1
#
_entry.id   AF-A0A2D7RNY8-F1
#
_cell.length_a   1.000
_cell.length_b   1.000
_cell.length_c   1.000
_cell.angle_alpha   90.00
_cell.angle_beta   90.00
_cell.angle_gamma   90.00
#
_symmetry.space_group_name_H-M   'P 1'
#
loop_
_entity.id
_entity.type
_entity.pdbx_description
1 polymer ?
#
loop_
_entity_poly.entity_id
_entity_poly.type
_entity_poly.pdbx_seq_one_letter_code
_entity_poly.pdbx_strand_id
1 'polypeptide(L)'
;MNSILGIVKEYSRVEETLYSPDLKSFSFKHFCIVNLVVNIAKIESIKKIEFILLNDFKNMTQTAAEKFLDKYDLIVQYSNKYENSQNYISKNKEKFIFIEAPVVFRSVNKSLISQKYLRIMHGDHLGRNYIKKYNRDLVRSNFQFPFFEKKNDKGESILLINQMVNDSAIRPIDPYIWANDVVKEIRKYSDNKIIFRDHPLQKEKYLDEKKKLINNENLYLSDNDKIEDDLLQTKCCVTFSSGSAIESLFAQIPVIATDKRSFVYEIVENKISSINKLEIPDLNPLKSALSFTHYSLNEILDGTCWRNIKKFI
;
A
#
# COMPACT_ATOMS: atom_id res chain seq x y z
N MET A 1 25.71 6.95 9.45
CA MET A 1 25.46 5.77 8.60
C MET A 1 26.69 5.55 7.74
N ASN A 2 27.30 4.38 7.84
CA ASN A 2 28.55 3.99 7.20
C ASN A 2 28.35 2.83 6.21
N SER A 3 27.22 2.11 6.27
CA SER A 3 26.93 0.98 5.40
C SER A 3 25.46 0.93 4.93
N ILE A 4 25.26 0.57 3.66
CA ILE A 4 23.94 0.41 3.04
C ILE A 4 23.86 -0.87 2.21
N LEU A 5 22.72 -1.55 2.28
CA LEU A 5 22.40 -2.75 1.51
C LEU A 5 21.20 -2.51 0.59
N GLY A 6 21.28 -2.92 -0.67
CA GLY A 6 20.13 -3.08 -1.56
C GLY A 6 19.79 -4.55 -1.79
N ILE A 7 18.56 -4.97 -1.49
CA ILE A 7 18.08 -6.33 -1.81
C ILE A 7 17.36 -6.30 -3.15
N VAL A 8 18.01 -6.78 -4.21
CA VAL A 8 17.56 -6.63 -5.60
C VAL A 8 16.97 -7.93 -6.17
N LYS A 9 16.15 -7.83 -7.21
CA LYS A 9 15.53 -9.00 -7.86
C LYS A 9 16.08 -9.19 -9.28
N GLU A 10 16.54 -10.41 -9.60
CA GLU A 10 17.08 -10.75 -10.92
C GLU A 10 16.03 -10.68 -12.03
N TYR A 11 14.82 -11.21 -11.79
CA TYR A 11 13.82 -11.41 -12.84
C TYR A 11 12.50 -10.67 -12.58
N SER A 12 11.98 -10.04 -13.63
CA SER A 12 10.63 -9.50 -13.71
C SER A 12 9.84 -10.08 -14.89
N ARG A 13 8.55 -9.76 -14.97
CA ARG A 13 7.79 -9.94 -16.21
C ARG A 13 8.49 -9.16 -17.33
N VAL A 14 8.37 -9.63 -18.58
CA VAL A 14 8.99 -9.01 -19.76
C VAL A 14 8.72 -7.50 -19.81
N GLU A 15 7.51 -7.07 -19.46
CA GLU A 15 7.06 -5.68 -19.42
C GLU A 15 7.74 -4.79 -18.38
N GLU A 16 8.42 -5.38 -17.39
CA GLU A 16 9.17 -4.67 -16.34
C GLU A 16 10.69 -4.82 -16.54
N THR A 17 11.12 -5.43 -17.64
CA THR A 17 12.53 -5.65 -17.95
C THR A 17 13.13 -4.43 -18.64
N LEU A 18 14.23 -3.95 -18.09
CA LEU A 18 15.07 -2.92 -18.69
C LEU A 18 16.32 -3.57 -19.29
N TYR A 19 16.83 -2.99 -20.38
CA TYR A 19 18.04 -3.46 -21.07
C TYR A 19 19.14 -2.42 -20.93
N SER A 20 20.32 -2.84 -20.45
CA SER A 20 21.53 -2.01 -20.57
C SER A 20 22.03 -1.98 -22.02
N PRO A 21 22.87 -1.00 -22.41
CA PRO A 21 23.60 -1.04 -23.67
C PRO A 21 24.34 -2.36 -23.93
N ASP A 22 24.82 -3.03 -22.86
CA ASP A 22 25.51 -4.33 -22.93
C ASP A 22 24.56 -5.55 -22.90
N LEU A 23 23.26 -5.36 -23.21
CA LEU A 23 22.21 -6.39 -23.28
C LEU A 23 21.92 -7.18 -21.98
N LYS A 24 22.46 -6.76 -20.83
CA LYS A 24 22.05 -7.30 -19.52
C LYS A 24 20.65 -6.80 -19.17
N SER A 25 19.75 -7.74 -18.87
CA SER A 25 18.38 -7.45 -18.48
C SER A 25 18.26 -7.34 -16.95
N PHE A 26 17.51 -6.37 -16.46
CA PHE A 26 17.22 -6.22 -15.03
C PHE A 26 15.80 -5.72 -14.82
N SER A 27 15.21 -6.06 -13.66
CA SER A 27 13.86 -5.62 -13.33
C SER A 27 13.79 -4.12 -13.04
N PHE A 28 12.66 -3.49 -13.34
CA PHE A 28 12.40 -2.10 -12.94
C PHE A 28 12.53 -1.89 -11.42
N LYS A 29 12.18 -2.91 -10.62
CA LYS A 29 12.36 -2.91 -9.17
C LYS A 29 13.83 -2.88 -8.78
N HIS A 30 14.67 -3.67 -9.44
CA HIS A 30 16.12 -3.62 -9.29
C HIS A 30 16.63 -2.22 -9.59
N PHE A 31 16.22 -1.64 -10.74
CA PHE A 31 16.62 -0.29 -11.14
C PHE A 31 16.29 0.76 -10.07
N CYS A 32 15.07 0.72 -9.51
CA CYS A 32 14.66 1.65 -8.46
C CYS A 32 15.51 1.50 -7.18
N ILE A 33 15.80 0.26 -6.76
CA ILE A 33 16.59 0.00 -5.55
C ILE A 33 18.03 0.47 -5.73
N VAL A 34 18.68 0.13 -6.85
CA VAL A 34 20.07 0.54 -7.12
C VAL A 34 20.18 2.06 -7.13
N ASN A 35 19.30 2.75 -7.85
CA ASN A 35 19.35 4.21 -7.92
C ASN A 35 19.07 4.88 -6.57
N LEU A 36 18.12 4.34 -5.78
CA LEU A 36 17.86 4.87 -4.45
C LEU A 36 19.07 4.66 -3.53
N VAL A 37 19.65 3.46 -3.50
CA VAL A 37 20.83 3.13 -2.69
C VAL A 37 22.04 4.00 -3.06
N VAL A 38 22.34 4.14 -4.35
CA VAL A 38 23.47 4.95 -4.85
C VAL A 38 23.27 6.42 -4.49
N ASN A 39 22.05 6.95 -4.65
CA ASN A 39 21.77 8.34 -4.26
C ASN A 39 21.89 8.57 -2.76
N ILE A 40 21.36 7.66 -1.94
CA ILE A 40 21.52 7.72 -0.49
C ILE A 40 23.01 7.72 -0.13
N ALA A 41 23.78 6.80 -0.70
CA ALA A 41 25.20 6.68 -0.44
C ALA A 41 25.97 7.95 -0.82
N LYS A 42 25.65 8.55 -1.97
CA LYS A 42 26.24 9.81 -2.41
C LYS A 42 25.90 10.97 -1.48
N ILE A 43 24.62 11.12 -1.10
CA ILE A 43 24.16 12.22 -0.25
C ILE A 43 24.74 12.12 1.17
N GLU A 44 24.80 10.91 1.72
CA GLU A 44 25.25 10.66 3.09
C GLU A 44 26.74 10.28 3.18
N SER A 45 27.48 10.31 2.07
CA SER A 45 28.90 9.93 1.98
C SER A 45 29.21 8.51 2.51
N ILE A 46 28.31 7.56 2.25
CA ILE A 46 28.44 6.15 2.67
C ILE A 46 29.49 5.45 1.80
N LYS A 47 30.47 4.80 2.45
CA LYS A 47 31.55 4.09 1.74
C LYS A 47 31.24 2.62 1.46
N LYS A 48 30.52 1.94 2.35
CA LYS A 48 30.20 0.53 2.19
C LYS A 48 28.81 0.38 1.55
N ILE A 49 28.78 0.07 0.27
CA ILE A 49 27.57 -0.19 -0.51
C ILE A 49 27.59 -1.66 -0.94
N GLU A 50 26.54 -2.40 -0.66
CA GLU A 50 26.42 -3.79 -1.10
C GLU A 50 25.04 -4.06 -1.69
N PHE A 51 24.99 -5.01 -2.62
CA PHE A 51 23.75 -5.52 -3.19
C PHE A 51 23.72 -7.03 -3.07
N ILE A 52 22.56 -7.58 -2.69
CA ILE A 52 22.33 -9.01 -2.67
C ILE A 52 21.12 -9.35 -3.52
N LEU A 53 21.19 -10.47 -4.24
CA LEU A 53 20.05 -11.00 -4.95
C LEU A 53 19.05 -11.55 -3.95
N LEU A 54 17.77 -11.28 -4.19
CA LEU A 54 16.70 -11.71 -3.32
C LEU A 54 16.64 -13.24 -3.19
N ASN A 55 16.94 -13.97 -4.25
CA ASN A 55 16.94 -15.44 -4.22
C ASN A 55 18.04 -15.95 -3.27
N ASP A 56 19.24 -15.37 -3.34
CA ASP A 56 20.34 -15.71 -2.44
C ASP A 56 19.99 -15.37 -0.99
N PHE A 57 19.40 -14.20 -0.77
CA PHE A 57 18.93 -13.80 0.56
C PHE A 57 17.86 -14.76 1.12
N LYS A 58 16.93 -15.22 0.28
CA LYS A 58 15.89 -16.20 0.69
C LYS A 58 16.44 -17.57 1.01
N ASN A 59 17.55 -17.96 0.39
CA ASN A 59 18.19 -19.25 0.62
C ASN A 59 18.98 -19.28 1.94
N MET A 60 19.16 -18.13 2.60
CA MET A 60 19.75 -18.07 3.94
C MET A 60 18.80 -18.65 4.99
N THR A 61 19.37 -19.35 5.97
CA THR A 61 18.66 -19.65 7.22
C THR A 61 18.32 -18.33 7.92
N GLN A 62 17.27 -18.34 8.77
CA GLN A 62 16.88 -17.14 9.52
C GLN A 62 18.08 -16.52 10.26
N THR A 63 18.83 -17.32 11.03
CA THR A 63 20.00 -16.84 11.78
C THR A 63 21.09 -16.25 10.87
N ALA A 64 21.32 -16.84 9.68
CA ALA A 64 22.30 -16.32 8.74
C ALA A 64 21.84 -14.99 8.10
N ALA A 65 20.55 -14.89 7.75
CA ALA A 65 19.96 -13.67 7.22
C ALA A 65 20.03 -12.53 8.24
N GLU A 66 19.69 -12.77 9.51
CA GLU A 66 19.77 -11.79 10.58
C GLU A 66 21.21 -11.28 10.77
N LYS A 67 22.18 -12.19 10.93
CA LYS A 67 23.62 -11.84 11.03
C LYS A 67 24.14 -11.10 9.80
N PHE A 68 23.59 -11.38 8.61
CA PHE A 68 23.95 -10.67 7.39
C PHE A 68 23.42 -9.24 7.42
N LEU A 69 22.14 -9.05 7.76
CA LEU A 69 21.50 -7.73 7.84
C LEU A 69 22.11 -6.84 8.93
N ASP A 70 22.61 -7.41 10.04
CA ASP A 70 23.27 -6.65 11.10
C ASP A 70 24.54 -5.90 10.67
N LYS A 71 25.12 -6.25 9.51
CA LYS A 71 26.31 -5.60 8.95
C LYS A 71 26.02 -4.24 8.29
N TYR A 72 24.75 -3.85 8.17
CA TYR A 72 24.30 -2.67 7.45
C TYR A 72 23.46 -1.75 8.33
N ASP A 73 23.71 -0.45 8.24
CA ASP A 73 22.95 0.56 8.98
C ASP A 73 21.59 0.86 8.32
N LEU A 74 21.54 0.74 6.99
CA LEU A 74 20.32 0.95 6.21
C LEU A 74 20.17 -0.12 5.12
N ILE A 75 18.94 -0.56 4.92
CA ILE A 75 18.56 -1.65 4.02
C ILE A 75 17.39 -1.17 3.16
N VAL A 76 17.57 -1.20 1.85
CA VAL A 76 16.56 -0.83 0.86
C VAL A 76 16.05 -2.09 0.16
N GLN A 77 14.74 -2.30 0.17
CA GLN A 77 14.14 -3.44 -0.52
C GLN A 77 12.76 -3.11 -1.10
N TYR A 78 12.35 -3.90 -2.08
CA TYR A 78 10.98 -3.85 -2.59
C TYR A 78 10.06 -4.75 -1.75
N SER A 79 9.06 -4.13 -1.12
CA SER A 79 8.07 -4.82 -0.26
C SER A 79 8.66 -5.59 0.93
N ASN A 80 7.79 -6.10 1.81
CA ASN A 80 8.17 -6.97 2.94
C ASN A 80 7.41 -8.30 2.85
N LYS A 81 7.77 -9.15 1.88
CA LYS A 81 7.06 -10.41 1.59
C LYS A 81 7.79 -11.67 2.05
N TYR A 82 8.83 -11.55 2.89
CA TYR A 82 9.71 -12.68 3.18
C TYR A 82 9.63 -13.12 4.64
N GLU A 83 8.96 -14.26 4.87
CA GLU A 83 8.65 -14.81 6.20
C GLU A 83 9.90 -14.96 7.07
N ASN A 84 11.01 -15.45 6.51
CA ASN A 84 12.28 -15.68 7.22
C ASN A 84 12.92 -14.43 7.86
N SER A 85 12.45 -13.22 7.53
CA SER A 85 13.02 -11.96 8.04
C SER A 85 11.98 -11.03 8.68
N GLN A 86 10.70 -11.41 8.73
CA GLN A 86 9.65 -10.52 9.24
C GLN A 86 9.86 -10.17 10.72
N ASN A 87 10.29 -11.12 11.53
CA ASN A 87 10.59 -10.90 12.95
C ASN A 87 11.80 -9.98 13.16
N TYR A 88 12.82 -10.08 12.32
CA TYR A 88 13.98 -9.18 12.37
C TYR A 88 13.59 -7.76 11.93
N ILE A 89 12.88 -7.64 10.80
CA ILE A 89 12.39 -6.36 10.27
C ILE A 89 11.51 -5.67 11.30
N SER A 90 10.62 -6.40 11.99
CA SER A 90 9.72 -5.80 12.98
C SER A 90 10.45 -5.26 14.22
N LYS A 91 11.62 -5.81 14.55
CA LYS A 91 12.49 -5.35 15.65
C LYS A 91 13.47 -4.26 15.24
N ASN A 92 13.84 -4.19 13.96
CA ASN A 92 14.86 -3.28 13.43
C ASN A 92 14.28 -2.35 12.34
N LYS A 93 13.04 -1.89 12.52
CA LYS A 93 12.28 -1.13 11.51
C LYS A 93 13.05 0.10 11.03
N GLU A 94 13.78 0.75 11.93
CA GLU A 94 14.60 1.93 11.66
C GLU A 94 15.68 1.70 10.59
N LYS A 95 16.09 0.44 10.34
CA LYS A 95 17.06 0.12 9.30
C LYS A 95 16.42 0.01 7.90
N PHE A 96 15.10 -0.05 7.77
CA PHE A 96 14.46 -0.44 6.49
C PHE A 96 13.83 0.72 5.73
N ILE A 97 14.08 0.75 4.43
CA ILE A 97 13.36 1.56 3.45
C ILE A 97 12.67 0.62 2.47
N PHE A 98 11.36 0.78 2.33
CA PHE A 98 10.53 -0.02 1.45
C PHE A 98 10.15 0.76 0.20
N ILE A 99 10.38 0.17 -0.96
CA ILE A 99 9.81 0.59 -2.24
C ILE A 99 8.57 -0.27 -2.50
N GLU A 100 7.46 0.37 -2.83
CA GLU A 100 6.18 -0.28 -3.12
C GLU A 100 5.45 0.38 -4.28
N ALA A 101 4.43 -0.32 -4.79
CA ALA A 101 3.44 0.28 -5.66
C ALA A 101 2.71 1.44 -4.94
N PRO A 102 2.31 2.49 -5.66
CA PRO A 102 1.59 3.60 -5.06
C PRO A 102 0.21 3.18 -4.57
N VAL A 103 -0.35 3.91 -3.59
CA VAL A 103 -1.75 3.78 -3.16
C VAL A 103 -2.69 4.80 -3.78
N VAL A 104 -2.15 5.76 -4.52
CA VAL A 104 -2.90 6.73 -5.33
C VAL A 104 -2.48 6.61 -6.79
N PHE A 105 -3.41 6.90 -7.71
CA PHE A 105 -3.21 6.72 -9.16
C PHE A 105 -2.83 5.30 -9.56
N ARG A 106 -3.24 4.31 -8.75
CA ARG A 106 -2.87 2.92 -8.98
C ARG A 106 -3.69 2.35 -10.13
N SER A 107 -3.01 1.95 -11.20
CA SER A 107 -3.63 1.08 -12.21
C SER A 107 -3.34 -0.38 -11.86
N VAL A 108 -4.31 -1.09 -11.28
CA VAL A 108 -4.12 -2.46 -10.75
C VAL A 108 -3.64 -3.46 -11.80
N ASN A 109 -4.03 -3.23 -13.06
CA ASN A 109 -3.68 -4.10 -14.19
C ASN A 109 -2.39 -3.67 -14.92
N LYS A 110 -1.72 -2.61 -14.49
CA LYS A 110 -0.50 -2.13 -15.14
C LYS A 110 0.76 -2.42 -14.32
N SER A 111 1.87 -2.61 -15.01
CA SER A 111 3.19 -2.85 -14.43
C SER A 111 3.69 -1.66 -13.61
N LEU A 112 4.65 -1.90 -12.72
CA LEU A 112 5.19 -0.86 -11.83
C LEU A 112 5.85 0.29 -12.62
N ILE A 113 6.49 -0.01 -13.74
CA ILE A 113 7.15 0.98 -14.62
C ILE A 113 6.17 1.99 -15.23
N SER A 114 4.91 1.61 -15.38
CA SER A 114 3.86 2.50 -15.90
C SER A 114 3.26 3.43 -14.84
N GLN A 115 3.58 3.22 -13.56
CA GLN A 115 3.02 4.00 -12.47
C GLN A 115 3.71 5.36 -12.41
N LYS A 116 2.91 6.41 -12.20
CA LYS A 116 3.43 7.79 -12.09
C LYS A 116 4.34 7.99 -10.88
N TYR A 117 4.02 7.29 -9.79
CA TYR A 117 4.73 7.38 -8.52
C TYR A 117 5.09 5.99 -8.02
N LEU A 118 6.13 5.95 -7.20
CA LEU A 118 6.52 4.83 -6.36
C LEU A 118 6.33 5.26 -4.90
N ARG A 119 5.86 4.34 -4.06
CA ARG A 119 5.75 4.60 -2.63
C ARG A 119 7.04 4.22 -1.94
N ILE A 120 7.62 5.16 -1.20
CA ILE A 120 8.85 5.00 -0.43
C ILE A 120 8.52 5.27 1.03
N MET A 121 8.74 4.28 1.89
CA MET A 121 8.41 4.38 3.32
C MET A 121 9.55 3.82 4.18
N HIS A 122 9.75 4.43 5.34
CA HIS A 122 10.71 3.99 6.35
C HIS A 122 10.04 3.12 7.42
N GLY A 123 10.61 1.94 7.65
CA GLY A 123 10.31 1.00 8.73
C GLY A 123 8.96 0.27 8.70
N ASP A 124 8.02 0.70 7.87
CA ASP A 124 6.81 -0.07 7.54
C ASP A 124 6.49 0.13 6.06
N HIS A 125 5.76 -0.83 5.49
CA HIS A 125 5.19 -0.79 4.15
C HIS A 125 3.66 -0.80 4.18
N LEU A 126 3.07 -0.94 5.38
CA LEU A 126 1.64 -0.88 5.67
C LEU A 126 1.30 0.47 6.35
N GLY A 127 0.01 0.80 6.40
CA GLY A 127 -0.48 2.10 6.87
C GLY A 127 -0.47 2.33 8.39
N ARG A 128 0.29 1.55 9.17
CA ARG A 128 0.30 1.70 10.63
C ARG A 128 0.94 3.02 11.03
N ASN A 129 0.19 3.87 11.72
CA ASN A 129 0.67 5.18 12.19
C ASN A 129 1.20 6.05 11.03
N TYR A 130 0.56 5.93 9.87
CA TYR A 130 1.04 6.49 8.61
C TYR A 130 0.92 8.01 8.58
N ILE A 131 -0.26 8.56 8.90
CA ILE A 131 -0.51 9.99 8.89
C ILE A 131 0.30 10.65 10.01
N LYS A 132 0.29 10.12 11.23
CA LYS A 132 1.09 10.67 12.33
C LYS A 132 2.58 10.67 12.02
N LYS A 133 3.09 9.69 11.27
CA LYS A 133 4.51 9.65 10.87
C LYS A 133 4.82 10.64 9.76
N TYR A 134 4.01 10.71 8.71
CA TYR A 134 4.37 11.41 7.47
C TYR A 134 3.70 12.77 7.26
N ASN A 135 2.73 13.15 8.10
CA ASN A 135 2.16 14.50 8.08
C ASN A 135 3.20 15.52 8.53
N ARG A 136 3.33 16.60 7.76
CA ARG A 136 4.20 17.75 8.02
C ARG A 136 3.44 19.08 7.99
N ASP A 137 2.11 19.02 7.98
CA ASP A 137 1.22 20.16 7.78
C ASP A 137 1.58 20.97 6.51
N LEU A 138 2.11 20.27 5.51
CA LEU A 138 2.56 20.79 4.24
C LEU A 138 2.37 19.74 3.14
N VAL A 139 2.03 20.19 1.94
CA VAL A 139 1.99 19.35 0.74
C VAL A 139 3.11 19.75 -0.21
N ARG A 140 3.83 18.78 -0.76
CA ARG A 140 4.84 19.05 -1.80
C ARG A 140 4.17 19.60 -3.07
N SER A 141 4.62 20.75 -3.55
CA SER A 141 3.99 21.50 -4.66
C SER A 141 3.90 20.74 -5.98
N ASN A 142 4.81 19.80 -6.22
CA ASN A 142 4.86 18.97 -7.42
C ASN A 142 4.01 17.67 -7.30
N PHE A 143 3.40 17.42 -6.15
CA PHE A 143 2.57 16.25 -5.93
C PHE A 143 1.13 16.50 -6.37
N GLN A 144 0.63 15.62 -7.24
CA GLN A 144 -0.76 15.66 -7.68
C GLN A 144 -1.63 14.75 -6.82
N PHE A 145 -2.91 15.09 -6.72
CA PHE A 145 -3.91 14.23 -6.06
C PHE A 145 -4.93 13.70 -7.05
N PRO A 146 -5.50 12.51 -6.80
CA PRO A 146 -6.62 12.01 -7.57
C PRO A 146 -7.74 13.04 -7.62
N PHE A 147 -8.32 13.23 -8.80
CA PHE A 147 -9.52 14.03 -8.97
C PHE A 147 -10.68 13.08 -9.27
N PHE A 148 -11.75 13.23 -8.49
CA PHE A 148 -13.01 12.54 -8.72
C PHE A 148 -14.07 13.60 -8.98
N GLU A 149 -14.81 13.45 -10.07
CA GLU A 149 -16.00 14.27 -10.27
C GLU A 149 -16.99 13.99 -9.14
N LYS A 150 -17.33 15.02 -8.36
CA LYS A 150 -18.35 14.91 -7.33
C LYS A 150 -19.68 14.54 -7.99
N LYS A 151 -20.18 13.33 -7.74
CA LYS A 151 -21.50 12.88 -8.20
C LYS A 151 -22.31 12.35 -7.03
N ASN A 152 -23.43 13.04 -6.79
CA ASN A 152 -24.54 12.77 -5.86
C ASN A 152 -24.23 12.62 -4.36
N ASP A 153 -24.83 13.55 -3.62
CA ASP A 153 -24.97 13.66 -2.17
C ASP A 153 -26.02 12.67 -1.57
N LYS A 154 -26.43 11.65 -2.36
CA LYS A 154 -27.51 10.71 -2.03
C LYS A 154 -27.18 9.25 -2.34
N GLY A 155 -25.91 8.84 -2.21
CA GLY A 155 -25.59 7.42 -2.23
C GLY A 155 -26.45 6.66 -1.20
N GLU A 156 -27.03 5.52 -1.58
CA GLU A 156 -27.92 4.74 -0.72
C GLU A 156 -27.25 3.46 -0.20
N SER A 157 -26.12 3.07 -0.80
CA SER A 157 -25.48 1.78 -0.53
C SER A 157 -24.22 1.90 0.34
N ILE A 158 -23.90 0.83 1.05
CA ILE A 158 -22.63 0.65 1.75
C ILE A 158 -21.70 -0.15 0.85
N LEU A 159 -20.56 0.39 0.47
CA LEU A 159 -19.56 -0.34 -0.32
C LEU A 159 -18.59 -1.07 0.62
N LEU A 160 -18.68 -2.39 0.67
CA LEU A 160 -17.76 -3.25 1.40
C LEU A 160 -16.61 -3.67 0.47
N ILE A 161 -15.43 -3.08 0.69
CA ILE A 161 -14.25 -3.30 -0.16
C ILE A 161 -13.39 -4.41 0.43
N ASN A 162 -13.30 -5.53 -0.30
CA ASN A 162 -12.52 -6.69 0.08
C ASN A 162 -11.02 -6.56 -0.25
N GLN A 163 -10.22 -7.49 0.25
CA GLN A 163 -8.80 -7.61 -0.06
C GLN A 163 -8.46 -9.01 -0.59
N MET A 164 -7.34 -9.12 -1.29
CA MET A 164 -6.87 -10.39 -1.83
C MET A 164 -6.49 -11.35 -0.70
N VAL A 165 -6.84 -12.64 -0.83
CA VAL A 165 -6.44 -13.67 0.13
C VAL A 165 -4.90 -13.74 0.18
N ASN A 166 -4.35 -13.78 1.39
CA ASN A 166 -2.92 -13.72 1.69
C ASN A 166 -2.21 -12.39 1.37
N ASP A 167 -2.94 -11.29 1.16
CA ASP A 167 -2.32 -9.96 1.14
C ASP A 167 -1.71 -9.62 2.52
N SER A 168 -0.50 -9.08 2.54
CA SER A 168 0.18 -8.59 3.76
C SER A 168 -0.66 -7.62 4.57
N ALA A 169 -1.51 -6.85 3.91
CA ALA A 169 -2.37 -5.87 4.54
C ALA A 169 -3.56 -6.50 5.28
N ILE A 170 -3.95 -7.76 4.99
CA ILE A 170 -5.04 -8.44 5.71
C ILE A 170 -4.60 -9.63 6.57
N ARG A 171 -3.49 -10.30 6.22
CA ARG A 171 -2.97 -11.47 6.97
C ARG A 171 -2.80 -11.20 8.48
N PRO A 172 -3.07 -12.18 9.35
CA PRO A 172 -3.43 -13.56 9.03
C PRO A 172 -4.93 -13.77 8.76
N ILE A 173 -5.74 -12.71 8.73
CA ILE A 173 -7.20 -12.80 8.60
C ILE A 173 -7.58 -13.21 7.17
N ASP A 174 -8.55 -14.11 7.07
CA ASP A 174 -9.18 -14.44 5.80
C ASP A 174 -10.16 -13.30 5.39
N PRO A 175 -10.00 -12.71 4.19
CA PRO A 175 -10.86 -11.62 3.74
C PRO A 175 -12.36 -11.95 3.71
N TYR A 176 -12.75 -13.18 3.37
CA TYR A 176 -14.16 -13.56 3.30
C TYR A 176 -14.75 -13.81 4.69
N ILE A 177 -13.96 -14.33 5.63
CA ILE A 177 -14.37 -14.43 7.04
C ILE A 177 -14.59 -13.02 7.60
N TRP A 178 -13.61 -12.12 7.40
CA TRP A 178 -13.74 -10.73 7.80
C TRP A 178 -14.96 -10.05 7.19
N ALA A 179 -15.18 -10.21 5.89
CA ALA A 179 -16.31 -9.61 5.19
C ALA A 179 -17.65 -10.11 5.76
N ASN A 180 -17.78 -11.41 6.04
CA ASN A 180 -18.97 -11.99 6.64
C ASN A 180 -19.26 -11.42 8.03
N ASP A 181 -18.22 -11.29 8.87
CA ASP A 181 -18.36 -10.74 10.21
C ASP A 181 -18.74 -9.24 10.17
N VAL A 182 -18.15 -8.49 9.23
CA VAL A 182 -18.50 -7.08 9.01
C VAL A 182 -19.94 -6.94 8.50
N VAL A 183 -20.40 -7.78 7.58
CA VAL A 183 -21.81 -7.75 7.12
C VAL A 183 -22.76 -7.97 8.29
N LYS A 184 -22.50 -8.98 9.13
CA LYS A 184 -23.31 -9.23 10.33
C LYS A 184 -23.30 -8.05 11.30
N GLU A 185 -22.16 -7.40 11.47
CA GLU A 185 -22.04 -6.23 12.35
C GLU A 185 -22.78 -5.01 11.78
N ILE A 186 -22.66 -4.75 10.47
CA ILE A 186 -23.38 -3.65 9.78
C ILE A 186 -24.88 -3.80 9.99
N ARG A 187 -25.40 -5.03 9.86
CA ARG A 187 -26.84 -5.34 9.98
C ARG A 187 -27.41 -5.10 11.38
N LYS A 188 -26.57 -4.90 12.40
CA LYS A 188 -27.03 -4.45 13.73
C LYS A 188 -27.43 -2.97 13.76
N TYR A 189 -26.97 -2.18 12.78
CA TYR A 189 -27.15 -0.72 12.78
C TYR A 189 -27.75 -0.19 11.48
N SER A 190 -27.76 -0.95 10.38
CA SER A 190 -28.24 -0.46 9.08
C SER A 190 -28.86 -1.53 8.21
N ASP A 191 -29.98 -1.17 7.57
CA ASP A 191 -30.68 -1.95 6.55
C ASP A 191 -30.28 -1.56 5.11
N ASN A 192 -29.34 -0.62 4.95
CA ASN A 192 -28.90 -0.17 3.64
C ASN A 192 -28.37 -1.34 2.78
N LYS A 193 -28.56 -1.23 1.47
CA LYS A 193 -27.98 -2.13 0.48
C LYS A 193 -26.46 -2.22 0.68
N ILE A 194 -25.89 -3.43 0.78
CA ILE A 194 -24.43 -3.60 0.82
C ILE A 194 -23.97 -4.06 -0.56
N ILE A 195 -23.06 -3.30 -1.17
CA ILE A 195 -22.33 -3.71 -2.36
C ILE A 195 -20.99 -4.27 -1.93
N PHE A 196 -20.76 -5.55 -2.20
CA PHE A 196 -19.49 -6.23 -1.97
C PHE A 196 -18.60 -6.08 -3.21
N ARG A 197 -17.49 -5.36 -3.07
CA ARG A 197 -16.45 -5.27 -4.11
C ARG A 197 -15.32 -6.22 -3.77
N ASP A 198 -15.22 -7.32 -4.53
CA ASP A 198 -14.08 -8.23 -4.39
C ASP A 198 -12.80 -7.62 -4.97
N HIS A 199 -11.63 -8.16 -4.62
CA HIS A 199 -10.37 -7.67 -5.18
C HIS A 199 -10.25 -8.07 -6.66
N PRO A 200 -9.92 -7.16 -7.61
CA PRO A 200 -9.93 -7.45 -9.04
C PRO A 200 -8.90 -8.52 -9.47
N LEU A 201 -7.84 -8.70 -8.68
CA LEU A 201 -6.82 -9.74 -8.90
C LEU A 201 -7.03 -11.01 -8.06
N GLN A 202 -8.23 -11.16 -7.47
CA GLN A 202 -8.56 -12.33 -6.66
C GLN A 202 -8.57 -13.59 -7.52
N LYS A 203 -8.02 -14.70 -7.00
CA LYS A 203 -7.91 -15.95 -7.75
C LYS A 203 -9.27 -16.64 -7.87
N GLU A 204 -9.56 -17.20 -9.05
CA GLU A 204 -10.81 -17.92 -9.34
C GLU A 204 -11.12 -19.06 -8.37
N LYS A 205 -10.09 -19.70 -7.81
CA LYS A 205 -10.28 -20.76 -6.81
C LYS A 205 -11.04 -20.34 -5.55
N TYR A 206 -11.24 -19.04 -5.33
CA TYR A 206 -12.01 -18.50 -4.20
C TYR A 206 -13.47 -18.14 -4.57
N LEU A 207 -13.93 -18.57 -5.75
CA LEU A 207 -15.27 -18.27 -6.25
C LEU A 207 -16.37 -18.85 -5.34
N ASP A 208 -16.13 -19.99 -4.70
CA ASP A 208 -17.12 -20.63 -3.84
C ASP A 208 -17.26 -19.89 -2.50
N GLU A 209 -16.18 -19.38 -1.93
CA GLU A 209 -16.18 -18.49 -0.77
C GLU A 209 -16.92 -17.20 -1.07
N LYS A 210 -16.66 -16.62 -2.24
CA LYS A 210 -17.41 -15.47 -2.75
C LYS A 210 -18.90 -15.77 -2.85
N LYS A 211 -19.31 -16.88 -3.47
CA LYS A 211 -20.73 -17.29 -3.57
C LYS A 211 -21.38 -17.50 -2.20
N LYS A 212 -20.69 -18.16 -1.25
CA LYS A 212 -21.19 -18.38 0.11
C LYS A 212 -21.48 -17.07 0.84
N LEU A 213 -20.64 -16.05 0.64
CA LEU A 213 -20.83 -14.73 1.22
C LEU A 213 -22.08 -14.03 0.66
N ILE A 214 -22.30 -14.10 -0.66
CA ILE A 214 -23.36 -13.37 -1.38
C ILE A 214 -24.76 -13.98 -1.17
N ASN A 215 -24.87 -15.22 -0.65
CA ASN A 215 -26.16 -15.84 -0.32
C ASN A 215 -26.90 -15.16 0.87
N ASN A 216 -26.39 -14.06 1.40
CA ASN A 216 -27.04 -13.28 2.46
C ASN A 216 -28.00 -12.23 1.86
N GLU A 217 -29.20 -12.10 2.44
CA GLU A 217 -30.19 -11.13 1.99
C GLU A 217 -29.61 -9.70 2.04
N ASN A 218 -29.76 -8.96 0.95
CA ASN A 218 -29.28 -7.59 0.76
C ASN A 218 -27.74 -7.40 0.68
N LEU A 219 -26.98 -8.44 0.32
CA LEU A 219 -25.60 -8.32 -0.14
C LEU A 219 -25.52 -8.54 -1.66
N TYR A 220 -24.96 -7.57 -2.38
CA TYR A 220 -24.87 -7.58 -3.83
C TYR A 220 -23.43 -7.53 -4.26
N LEU A 221 -23.04 -8.33 -5.24
CA LEU A 221 -21.72 -8.26 -5.82
C LEU A 221 -21.60 -7.03 -6.73
N SER A 222 -20.47 -6.31 -6.65
CA SER A 222 -20.10 -5.36 -7.69
C SER A 222 -19.53 -6.08 -8.91
N ASP A 223 -20.06 -5.73 -10.09
CA ASP A 223 -19.57 -6.14 -11.40
C ASP A 223 -18.81 -5.01 -12.12
N ASN A 224 -18.50 -3.91 -11.40
CA ASN A 224 -17.79 -2.77 -11.97
C ASN A 224 -16.27 -3.01 -12.01
N ASP A 225 -15.66 -2.78 -13.18
CA ASP A 225 -14.21 -2.85 -13.35
C ASP A 225 -13.48 -1.82 -12.47
N LYS A 226 -13.99 -0.58 -12.48
CA LYS A 226 -13.41 0.56 -11.80
C LYS A 226 -14.13 0.83 -10.49
N ILE A 227 -13.37 1.24 -9.48
CA ILE A 227 -13.96 1.57 -8.18
C ILE A 227 -14.75 2.87 -8.26
N GLU A 228 -14.33 3.80 -9.11
CA GLU A 228 -15.00 5.05 -9.44
C GLU A 228 -16.50 4.83 -9.70
N ASP A 229 -16.85 3.76 -10.43
CA ASP A 229 -18.22 3.44 -10.80
C ASP A 229 -19.03 2.91 -9.60
N ASP A 230 -18.41 2.15 -8.69
CA ASP A 230 -19.04 1.76 -7.42
C ASP A 230 -19.31 2.97 -6.51
N LEU A 231 -18.36 3.91 -6.49
CA LEU A 231 -18.43 5.09 -5.62
C LEU A 231 -19.62 6.00 -5.98
N LEU A 232 -20.09 6.02 -7.23
CA LEU A 232 -21.22 6.85 -7.67
C LEU A 232 -22.53 6.64 -6.90
N GLN A 233 -22.75 5.43 -6.35
CA GLN A 233 -23.98 5.09 -5.60
C GLN A 233 -23.71 4.81 -4.12
N THR A 234 -22.49 5.11 -3.66
CA THR A 234 -22.00 4.74 -2.34
C THR A 234 -22.25 5.85 -1.33
N LYS A 235 -22.94 5.52 -0.24
CA LYS A 235 -23.13 6.37 0.94
C LYS A 235 -21.88 6.42 1.81
N CYS A 236 -21.26 5.25 2.03
CA CYS A 236 -20.03 5.10 2.79
C CYS A 236 -19.31 3.83 2.38
N CYS A 237 -17.99 3.80 2.59
CA CYS A 237 -17.19 2.60 2.36
C CYS A 237 -16.79 1.96 3.68
N VAL A 238 -16.75 0.63 3.71
CA VAL A 238 -16.18 -0.15 4.80
C VAL A 238 -15.07 -1.00 4.24
N THR A 239 -13.90 -0.96 4.86
CA THR A 239 -12.77 -1.82 4.46
C THR A 239 -11.96 -2.26 5.67
N PHE A 240 -11.15 -3.30 5.47
CA PHE A 240 -10.16 -3.70 6.46
C PHE A 240 -8.99 -2.72 6.45
N SER A 241 -8.23 -2.71 5.36
CA SER A 241 -7.07 -1.82 5.18
C SER A 241 -6.77 -1.49 3.71
N SER A 242 -7.76 -1.67 2.81
CA SER A 242 -7.54 -1.48 1.38
C SER A 242 -7.09 -0.05 1.07
N GLY A 243 -6.12 0.10 0.16
CA GLY A 243 -5.70 1.40 -0.36
C GLY A 243 -6.83 2.18 -1.03
N SER A 244 -7.86 1.49 -1.49
CA SER A 244 -9.06 2.10 -2.05
C SER A 244 -9.87 2.96 -1.08
N ALA A 245 -9.61 2.86 0.24
CA ALA A 245 -10.11 3.84 1.19
C ALA A 245 -9.66 5.27 0.86
N ILE A 246 -8.48 5.44 0.29
CA ILE A 246 -7.98 6.75 -0.14
C ILE A 246 -8.82 7.27 -1.32
N GLU A 247 -9.13 6.40 -2.29
CA GLU A 247 -9.96 6.71 -3.45
C GLU A 247 -11.37 7.16 -3.00
N SER A 248 -11.98 6.43 -2.06
CA SER A 248 -13.26 6.80 -1.45
C SER A 248 -13.24 8.19 -0.81
N LEU A 249 -12.20 8.51 -0.02
CA LEU A 249 -12.10 9.83 0.63
C LEU A 249 -11.92 10.95 -0.39
N PHE A 250 -11.11 10.77 -1.43
CA PHE A 250 -10.98 11.77 -2.51
C PHE A 250 -12.26 11.91 -3.35
N ALA A 251 -13.09 10.87 -3.41
CA ALA A 251 -14.45 10.92 -3.96
C ALA A 251 -15.47 11.54 -3.01
N GLN A 252 -15.04 12.09 -1.87
CA GLN A 252 -15.91 12.68 -0.84
C GLN A 252 -16.93 11.68 -0.26
N ILE A 253 -16.51 10.42 -0.09
CA ILE A 253 -17.31 9.36 0.54
C ILE A 253 -16.65 8.96 1.86
N PRO A 254 -17.39 8.94 2.99
CA PRO A 254 -16.83 8.62 4.28
C PRO A 254 -16.46 7.14 4.36
N VAL A 255 -15.43 6.83 5.16
CA VAL A 255 -14.85 5.48 5.25
C VAL A 255 -14.88 4.99 6.70
N ILE A 256 -15.13 3.70 6.89
CA ILE A 256 -14.75 2.97 8.09
C ILE A 256 -13.60 2.03 7.74
N ALA A 257 -12.47 2.20 8.43
CA ALA A 257 -11.32 1.31 8.32
C ALA A 257 -11.20 0.45 9.59
N THR A 258 -11.42 -0.85 9.46
CA THR A 258 -11.52 -1.76 10.62
C THR A 258 -10.16 -2.25 11.14
N ASP A 259 -9.04 -1.97 10.44
CA ASP A 259 -7.69 -2.31 10.91
C ASP A 259 -6.70 -1.15 10.73
N LYS A 260 -5.84 -1.00 11.75
CA LYS A 260 -4.78 0.03 11.83
C LYS A 260 -3.75 -0.01 10.72
N ARG A 261 -3.74 -1.04 9.87
CA ARG A 261 -2.92 -1.11 8.64
C ARG A 261 -3.46 -0.23 7.52
N SER A 262 -4.67 0.31 7.63
CA SER A 262 -5.20 1.26 6.67
C SER A 262 -4.41 2.57 6.69
N PHE A 263 -4.08 3.11 5.52
CA PHE A 263 -3.38 4.40 5.38
C PHE A 263 -4.20 5.60 5.86
N VAL A 264 -5.51 5.42 6.04
CA VAL A 264 -6.43 6.48 6.46
C VAL A 264 -6.90 6.31 7.91
N TYR A 265 -6.44 5.27 8.61
CA TYR A 265 -6.99 4.83 9.90
C TYR A 265 -7.11 5.95 10.94
N GLU A 266 -6.11 6.85 10.99
CA GLU A 266 -6.00 7.91 12.00
C GLU A 266 -6.98 9.06 11.81
N ILE A 267 -7.63 9.18 10.64
CA ILE A 267 -8.57 10.27 10.34
C ILE A 267 -9.99 9.76 10.04
N VAL A 268 -10.24 8.46 10.11
CA VAL A 268 -11.55 7.88 9.81
C VAL A 268 -12.09 7.07 10.99
N GLU A 269 -13.38 6.78 10.97
CA GLU A 269 -13.99 5.88 11.94
C GLU A 269 -13.44 4.46 11.83
N ASN A 270 -13.32 3.77 12.97
CA ASN A 270 -12.77 2.41 13.01
C ASN A 270 -13.76 1.39 13.58
N LYS A 271 -14.99 1.80 13.88
CA LYS A 271 -16.05 0.97 14.44
C LYS A 271 -17.29 1.00 13.55
N ILE A 272 -17.83 -0.17 13.27
CA ILE A 272 -19.04 -0.32 12.45
C ILE A 272 -20.27 0.33 13.10
N SER A 273 -20.32 0.41 14.43
CA SER A 273 -21.39 1.11 15.16
C SER A 273 -21.55 2.59 14.77
N SER A 274 -20.52 3.21 14.19
CA SER A 274 -20.55 4.62 13.74
C SER A 274 -21.19 4.81 12.35
N ILE A 275 -21.61 3.75 11.66
CA ILE A 275 -21.98 3.76 10.23
C ILE A 275 -23.08 4.76 9.83
N ASN A 276 -23.97 5.12 10.76
CA ASN A 276 -25.04 6.09 10.50
C ASN A 276 -24.67 7.55 10.81
N LYS A 277 -23.47 7.81 11.34
CA LYS A 277 -23.00 9.13 11.78
C LYS A 277 -21.58 9.40 11.26
N LEU A 278 -21.34 9.08 10.00
CA LEU A 278 -20.04 9.29 9.37
C LEU A 278 -19.94 10.68 8.75
N GLU A 279 -18.77 11.28 8.88
CA GLU A 279 -18.42 12.57 8.26
C GLU A 279 -17.18 12.40 7.38
N ILE A 280 -17.01 13.32 6.43
CA ILE A 280 -15.76 13.42 5.66
C ILE A 280 -14.73 14.13 6.52
N PRO A 281 -13.60 13.49 6.86
CA PRO A 281 -12.59 14.12 7.68
C PRO A 281 -11.79 15.17 6.91
N ASP A 282 -11.02 15.99 7.63
CA ASP A 282 -9.99 16.82 7.01
C ASP A 282 -8.94 15.92 6.32
N LEU A 283 -8.81 16.08 5.00
CA LEU A 283 -7.87 15.31 4.19
C LEU A 283 -6.46 15.92 4.18
N ASN A 284 -6.22 17.10 4.76
CA ASN A 284 -4.91 17.75 4.74
C ASN A 284 -3.78 16.88 5.35
N PRO A 285 -3.98 16.21 6.51
CA PRO A 285 -2.96 15.32 7.05
C PRO A 285 -2.65 14.15 6.12
N LEU A 286 -3.68 13.55 5.50
CA LEU A 286 -3.52 12.47 4.52
C LEU A 286 -2.79 12.98 3.25
N LYS A 287 -3.18 14.14 2.73
CA LYS A 287 -2.55 14.77 1.57
C LYS A 287 -1.07 15.06 1.81
N SER A 288 -0.73 15.57 3.01
CA SER A 288 0.65 15.78 3.43
C SER A 288 1.43 14.45 3.42
N ALA A 289 0.91 13.43 4.11
CA ALA A 289 1.54 12.12 4.21
C ALA A 289 1.73 11.43 2.84
N LEU A 290 0.71 11.49 1.97
CA LEU A 290 0.80 10.99 0.59
C LEU A 290 1.90 11.69 -0.18
N SER A 291 1.95 13.02 -0.10
CA SER A 291 2.97 13.78 -0.80
C SER A 291 4.37 13.37 -0.34
N PHE A 292 4.61 13.14 0.95
CA PHE A 292 5.93 12.79 1.47
C PHE A 292 6.32 11.30 1.37
N THR A 293 5.48 10.46 0.78
CA THR A 293 5.75 9.03 0.62
C THR A 293 5.64 8.56 -0.83
N HIS A 294 5.17 9.39 -1.76
CA HIS A 294 5.01 9.01 -3.16
C HIS A 294 5.89 9.88 -4.06
N TYR A 295 6.85 9.25 -4.73
CA TYR A 295 7.87 9.94 -5.52
C TYR A 295 7.86 9.46 -6.96
N SER A 296 8.01 10.39 -7.90
CA SER A 296 8.26 10.04 -9.30
C SER A 296 9.64 9.40 -9.45
N LEU A 297 9.87 8.73 -10.58
CA LEU A 297 11.17 8.15 -10.86
C LEU A 297 12.28 9.22 -10.84
N ASN A 298 12.04 10.39 -11.44
CA ASN A 298 13.01 11.49 -11.46
C ASN A 298 13.44 11.92 -10.06
N GLU A 299 12.49 12.00 -9.11
CA GLU A 299 12.80 12.36 -7.72
C GLU A 299 13.59 11.30 -6.96
N ILE A 300 13.50 10.04 -7.39
CA ILE A 300 14.36 8.96 -6.89
C ILE A 300 15.76 9.11 -7.49
N LEU A 301 15.85 9.38 -8.79
CA LEU A 301 17.13 9.51 -9.52
C LEU A 301 17.94 10.74 -9.11
N ASP A 302 17.30 11.87 -8.79
CA ASP A 302 17.97 13.12 -8.39
C ASP A 302 18.19 13.26 -6.87
N GLY A 303 17.75 12.26 -6.10
CA GLY A 303 17.88 12.20 -4.65
C GLY A 303 16.86 13.03 -3.85
N THR A 304 15.88 13.67 -4.48
CA THR A 304 14.81 14.43 -3.81
C THR A 304 14.00 13.55 -2.87
N CYS A 305 13.78 12.30 -3.26
CA CYS A 305 13.17 11.27 -2.42
C CYS A 305 13.90 11.14 -1.08
N TRP A 306 15.21 10.87 -1.10
CA TRP A 306 15.98 10.66 0.13
C TRP A 306 16.05 11.92 1.01
N ARG A 307 16.26 13.10 0.40
CA ARG A 307 16.29 14.38 1.13
C ARG A 307 15.02 14.63 1.95
N ASN A 308 13.88 14.09 1.51
CA ASN A 308 12.62 14.18 2.24
C ASN A 308 12.44 13.01 3.22
N ILE A 309 12.68 11.77 2.79
CA ILE A 309 12.49 10.58 3.63
C ILE A 309 13.35 10.61 4.88
N LYS A 310 14.60 11.09 4.80
CA LYS A 310 15.50 11.16 5.95
C LYS A 310 15.03 12.08 7.08
N LYS A 311 14.01 12.91 6.85
CA LYS A 311 13.38 13.75 7.89
C LYS A 311 12.43 12.96 8.80
N PHE A 312 12.17 11.69 8.47
CA PHE A 312 11.26 10.78 9.19
C PHE A 312 11.99 9.57 9.79
N ILE A 313 13.33 9.59 9.72
CA ILE A 313 14.26 8.59 10.26
C ILE A 313 14.86 9.18 11.52
#